data_AF-F2JSS5-F1
#
_entry.id   AF-F2JSS5-F1
#
_cell.length_a   1.000
_cell.length_b   1.000
_cell.length_c   1.000
_cell.angle_alpha   90.00
_cell.angle_beta   90.00
_cell.angle_gamma   90.00
#
_symmetry.space_group_name_H-M   'P 1'
#
loop_
_entity.id
_entity.type
_entity.pdbx_description
1 polymer ?
#
loop_
_entity_poly.entity_id
_entity_poly.type
_entity_poly.pdbx_seq_one_letter_code
_entity_poly.pdbx_strand_id
1 'polypeptide(L)' 'MKIVTSLNIIAWLKSHDIEVEEKYKDDFYYAQVEQTQEVKELMNRYYDNEELHLFLNQFKNIKKNKANRKRGVM' A
#
# COMPACT_ATOMS: atom_id res chain seq x y z
N MET A 1 -10.13 -2.32 18.44
CA MET A 1 -10.08 -3.42 17.44
C MET A 1 -8.92 -3.14 16.49
N LYS A 2 -8.11 -4.14 16.11
CA LYS A 2 -7.02 -3.94 15.13
C LYS A 2 -7.42 -4.46 13.75
N ILE A 3 -7.01 -3.75 12.70
CA ILE A 3 -7.23 -4.16 11.30
C ILE A 3 -5.91 -4.59 10.66
N VAL A 4 -5.96 -5.58 9.77
CA VAL A 4 -4.80 -6.00 8.96
C VAL A 4 -4.82 -5.24 7.65
N THR A 5 -3.67 -4.70 7.25
CA THR A 5 -3.57 -3.85 6.06
C THR A 5 -2.36 -4.15 5.18
N SER A 6 -2.45 -3.72 3.91
CA SER A 6 -1.46 -3.98 2.86
C SER A 6 -0.34 -2.93 2.82
N LEU A 7 0.76 -3.24 2.14
CA LEU A 7 1.94 -2.37 1.99
C LEU A 7 1.62 -0.93 1.52
N ASN A 8 0.69 -0.75 0.58
CA ASN A 8 0.35 0.58 0.08
C ASN A 8 -0.37 1.42 1.14
N ILE A 9 -1.29 0.81 1.88
CA ILE A 9 -2.03 1.49 2.95
C ILE A 9 -1.09 1.75 4.14
N ILE A 10 -0.12 0.86 4.39
CA ILE A 10 0.92 1.08 5.40
C ILE A 10 1.73 2.34 5.10
N ALA A 11 2.20 2.49 3.85
CA ALA A 11 2.94 3.67 3.43
C ALA A 11 2.07 4.94 3.53
N TRP A 12 0.79 4.84 3.15
CA TRP A 12 -0.18 5.94 3.26
C TRP A 12 -0.41 6.39 4.71
N LEU A 13 -0.62 5.45 5.63
CA LEU A 13 -0.85 5.76 7.04
C LEU A 13 0.41 6.39 7.67
N LYS A 14 1.59 5.85 7.36
CA LYS A 14 2.86 6.43 7.81
C LYS A 14 3.13 7.84 7.29
N SER A 15 2.69 8.17 6.07
CA SER A 15 2.84 9.54 5.55
C SER A 15 1.92 10.56 6.24
N HIS A 16 1.03 10.09 7.11
CA HIS A 16 0.15 10.90 7.96
C HIS A 16 0.44 10.65 9.45
N ASP A 17 1.67 10.24 9.78
CA ASP A 17 2.16 10.06 11.15
C ASP A 17 1.37 9.04 12.00
N ILE A 18 0.65 8.12 11.36
CA ILE A 18 -0.04 7.02 12.05
C ILE A 18 0.96 5.90 12.35
N GLU A 19 1.03 5.50 13.62
CA GLU A 19 1.83 4.37 14.06
C GLU A 19 1.20 3.03 13.61
N VAL A 20 2.02 2.14 13.05
CA VAL A 20 1.58 0.85 12.51
C VAL A 20 2.47 -0.28 13.03
N GLU A 21 1.88 -1.41 13.40
CA GLU A 21 2.61 -2.59 13.87
C GLU A 21 2.91 -3.50 12.67
N GLU A 22 4.12 -3.37 12.11
CA GLU A 22 4.58 -4.15 10.95
C GLU A 22 4.83 -5.62 11.29
N LYS A 23 4.43 -6.51 10.38
CA LYS A 23 4.59 -7.96 10.49
C LYS A 23 5.07 -8.56 9.18
N TYR A 24 5.94 -9.54 9.31
CA TYR A 24 6.49 -10.33 8.21
C TYR A 24 6.13 -11.79 8.44
N LYS A 25 5.44 -12.41 7.48
CA LYS A 25 5.10 -13.83 7.53
C LYS A 25 5.15 -14.43 6.13
N ASP A 26 5.95 -15.48 5.92
CA ASP A 26 5.99 -16.27 4.69
C ASP A 26 6.08 -15.38 3.42
N ASP A 27 7.08 -14.49 3.37
CA ASP A 27 7.29 -13.48 2.32
C ASP A 27 6.16 -12.44 2.13
N PHE A 28 5.14 -12.46 3.00
CA PHE A 28 4.06 -11.49 3.04
C PHE A 28 4.34 -10.40 4.08
N TYR A 29 4.34 -9.15 3.63
CA TYR A 29 4.43 -7.98 4.49
C TYR A 29 3.06 -7.35 4.70
N TYR A 30 2.67 -7.20 5.96
CA TYR A 30 1.42 -6.59 6.38
C TYR A 30 1.63 -5.81 7.68
N ALA A 31 0.64 -5.00 8.07
CA ALA A 31 0.66 -4.36 9.37
C ALA A 31 -0.68 -4.54 10.06
N GLN A 32 -0.64 -4.45 11.39
CA GLN A 32 -1.80 -4.28 12.22
C GLN A 32 -1.88 -2.82 12.68
N VAL A 33 -3.06 -2.23 12.55
CA VAL A 33 -3.31 -0.84 12.94
C VAL A 33 -4.51 -0.78 13.86
N GLU A 34 -4.44 0.09 14.87
CA GLU A 34 -5.58 0.36 15.71
C GLU A 34 -6.67 1.08 14.92
N GLN A 35 -7.90 0.57 15.00
CA GLN A 35 -9.01 1.13 14.25
C GLN A 35 -9.60 2.35 14.98
N THR A 36 -8.91 3.48 14.88
CA THR A 36 -9.40 4.79 15.35
C THR A 36 -10.31 5.44 14.30
N GLN A 37 -11.00 6.51 14.68
CA GLN A 37 -11.80 7.30 13.75
C GLN A 37 -10.93 7.94 12.65
N GLU A 38 -9.78 8.48 13.04
CA GLU A 38 -8.80 9.07 12.14
C GLU A 38 -8.29 8.05 11.10
N VAL A 39 -7.95 6.82 11.53
CA VAL A 39 -7.52 5.75 10.62
C VAL A 39 -8.63 5.41 9.62
N LYS A 40 -9.89 5.34 10.06
CA LYS A 40 -11.02 5.09 9.15
C LYS A 40 -11.15 6.18 8.09
N GLU A 41 -11.03 7.44 8.49
CA GLU A 41 -11.11 8.58 7.58
C GLU A 41 -9.95 8.59 6.58
N LEU A 42 -8.72 8.33 7.03
CA LEU A 42 -7.55 8.20 6.17
C LEU A 42 -7.68 7.02 5.20
N MET A 43 -8.24 5.91 5.63
CA MET A 43 -8.49 4.76 4.74
C MET A 43 -9.56 5.07 3.70
N ASN A 44 -10.67 5.71 4.08
CA ASN A 44 -11.69 6.14 3.13
C ASN A 44 -11.09 7.09 2.08
N ARG A 45 -10.32 8.09 2.53
CA ARG A 45 -9.59 9.00 1.63
C ARG A 45 -8.63 8.28 0.70
N TYR A 46 -7.97 7.22 1.16
CA TYR A 46 -7.11 6.40 0.30
C TYR A 46 -7.91 5.72 -0.81
N TYR A 47 -9.04 5.09 -0.47
CA TYR A 47 -9.89 4.38 -1.43
C TYR A 47 -10.60 5.30 -2.42
N ASP A 48 -10.94 6.52 -1.98
CA ASP A 48 -11.61 7.52 -2.82
C ASP A 48 -10.62 8.29 -3.72
N ASN A 49 -9.30 8.11 -3.55
CA ASN A 49 -8.29 8.83 -4.31
C ASN A 49 -7.97 8.13 -5.64
N GLU A 50 -8.78 8.40 -6.67
CA GLU A 50 -8.62 7.86 -8.02
C GLU A 50 -7.24 8.16 -8.63
N GLU A 51 -6.71 9.36 -8.43
CA GLU A 51 -5.41 9.78 -8.97
C GLU A 51 -4.26 8.96 -8.39
N LEU A 52 -4.26 8.73 -7.08
CA LEU A 52 -3.30 7.85 -6.41
C LEU A 52 -3.35 6.44 -7.00
N HIS A 53 -4.54 5.89 -7.23
CA HIS A 53 -4.69 4.56 -7.80
C HIS A 53 -4.21 4.49 -9.26
N LEU A 54 -4.48 5.52 -10.06
CA LEU A 54 -3.93 5.66 -11.42
C LEU A 54 -2.39 5.66 -11.39
N PHE A 55 -1.79 6.47 -10.50
CA PHE A 55 -0.34 6.53 -10.32
C PHE A 55 0.25 5.16 -9.93
N LEU A 56 -0.32 4.49 -8.92
CA LEU A 56 0.16 3.18 -8.46
C LEU A 56 0.08 2.12 -9.58
N ASN A 57 -0.97 2.16 -10.40
CA ASN A 57 -1.13 1.28 -11.54
C ASN A 57 -0.09 1.55 -12.63
N GLN A 58 0.14 2.81 -13.00
CA GLN A 58 1.19 3.18 -13.95
C GLN A 58 2.57 2.75 -13.46
N PHE A 59 2.88 3.00 -12.19
CA PHE A 59 4.15 2.60 -11.58
C PHE A 59 4.36 1.08 -11.59
N LYS A 60 3.31 0.31 -11.29
CA LYS A 60 3.34 -1.17 -11.37
C LYS A 60 3.64 -1.65 -12.80
N ASN A 61 3.04 -1.01 -13.80
CA ASN A 61 3.27 -1.34 -15.21
C ASN A 61 4.71 -1.01 -15.65
N ILE A 62 5.26 0.13 -15.23
CA ILE A 62 6.66 0.49 -15.49
C ILE A 62 7.62 -0.56 -14.91
N LYS A 63 7.39 -1.01 -13.66
CA LYS A 63 8.22 -2.06 -13.03
C LYS A 63 8.17 -3.39 -13.78
N LYS A 64 6.97 -3.83 -14.18
CA LYS A 64 6.80 -5.06 -14.98
C LYS A 64 7.52 -4.96 -16.33
N ASN A 65 7.35 -3.85 -17.04
CA ASN A 65 7.99 -3.64 -18.35
C ASN A 65 9.52 -3.59 -18.25
N LYS A 66 10.07 -3.06 -17.14
CA LYS A 66 11.51 -3.09 -16.87
C LYS A 66 12.01 -4.52 -16.61
N ALA A 67 11.25 -5.32 -15.86
CA ALA A 67 11.59 -6.71 -15.58
C ALA A 67 11.55 -7.57 -16.86
N ASN A 68 10.53 -7.40 -17.70
CA ASN A 68 10.40 -8.13 -18.98
C ASN A 68 11.54 -7.79 -19.95
N ARG A 69 11.89 -6.50 -20.07
CA ARG A 69 13.04 -6.06 -20.87
C ARG A 69 14.36 -6.69 -20.42
N LYS A 70 14.60 -6.80 -19.10
CA LYS A 70 15.80 -7.47 -18.56
C LYS A 70 15.85 -8.96 -18.87
N ARG A 71 14.69 -9.60 -19.04
CA ARG A 71 14.57 -11.05 -19.32
C ARG A 71 14.53 -11.36 -20.82
N GLY A 72 14.65 -10.36 -21.70
CA GLY A 72 14.56 -10.55 -23.15
C GLY A 72 13.17 -10.94 -23.65
N VAL A 73 12.13 -10.76 -22.82
CA VAL A 73 10.74 -11.03 -23.20
C VAL A 73 10.19 -9.75 -23.83
N MET A 74 10.22 -9.69 -25.16
CA MET A 74 9.46 -8.73 -25.98
C MET A 74 8.46 -9.49 -26.84
#